data_AF-A0A949M8Q3-F1
#
_entry.id   AF-A0A949M8Q3-F1
#
_cell.length_a   1.000
_cell.length_b   1.000
_cell.length_c   1.000
_cell.angle_alpha   90.00
_cell.angle_beta   90.00
_cell.angle_gamma   90.00
#
_symmetry.space_group_name_H-M   'P 1'
#
loop_
_entity.id
_entity.type
_entity.pdbx_description
1 polymer ?
#
loop_
_entity_poly.entity_id
_entity_poly.type
_entity_poly.pdbx_seq_one_letter_code
_entity_poly.pdbx_strand_id
1 'polypeptide(L)'
;MKKGTKKAGGNKSQMIRDFAAANPGMKISDIVKALIEQGHKVYPAIVSQALRGTAGAKKRKSKRGRKPGTKNTVKTTNTEFDLSNIKAAAAFVRATGGVDAALSSIKSFQKISDLLK
;
A
#
# COMPACT_ATOMS: atom_id res chain seq x y z
N MET A 1 20.92 12.68 15.64
CA MET A 1 19.73 12.13 16.33
C MET A 1 19.72 10.60 16.24
N LYS A 2 19.99 9.88 17.33
CA LYS A 2 19.88 8.40 17.36
C LYS A 2 18.66 8.04 18.20
N LYS A 3 17.65 7.46 17.52
CA LYS A 3 16.35 7.05 18.07
C LYS A 3 16.54 6.16 19.30
N GLY A 4 15.88 6.52 20.39
CA GLY A 4 15.99 5.82 21.67
C GLY A 4 15.34 4.44 21.64
N THR A 5 15.92 3.50 22.37
CA THR A 5 15.24 2.28 22.83
C THR A 5 16.03 1.62 23.96
N LYS A 6 15.70 1.93 25.21
CA LYS A 6 15.92 0.98 26.32
C LYS A 6 14.79 1.12 27.34
N LYS A 7 13.62 0.56 27.03
CA LYS A 7 12.77 0.07 28.12
C LYS A 7 13.41 -1.23 28.60
N ALA A 8 13.85 -1.22 29.85
CA ALA A 8 14.35 -2.37 30.60
C ALA A 8 13.23 -3.39 30.82
N GLY A 9 12.74 -4.00 29.74
CA GLY A 9 11.85 -5.15 29.78
C GLY A 9 12.71 -6.41 29.94
N GLY A 10 12.51 -7.11 31.06
CA GLY A 10 13.40 -8.13 31.61
C GLY A 10 13.94 -9.18 30.63
N ASN A 11 15.09 -9.73 31.02
CA ASN A 11 16.06 -10.56 30.30
C ASN A 11 15.54 -11.92 29.76
N LYS A 12 14.23 -12.07 29.52
CA LYS A 12 13.61 -13.31 29.03
C LYS A 12 14.24 -13.79 27.72
N SER A 13 14.51 -12.88 26.80
CA SER A 13 15.18 -13.22 25.54
C SER A 13 16.64 -13.65 25.75
N GLN A 14 17.32 -13.14 26.77
CA GLN A 14 18.68 -13.57 27.07
C GLN A 14 18.68 -14.96 27.69
N MET A 15 17.82 -15.20 28.69
CA MET A 15 17.61 -16.53 29.29
C MET A 15 17.29 -17.60 28.24
N ILE A 16 16.42 -17.29 27.27
CA ILE A 16 16.09 -18.21 26.17
C ILE A 16 17.33 -18.51 25.31
N ARG A 17 18.18 -17.51 25.04
CA ARG A 17 19.41 -17.71 24.28
C ARG A 17 20.41 -18.54 25.06
N ASP A 18 20.56 -18.29 26.35
CA ASP A 18 21.49 -19.02 27.22
C ASP A 18 21.05 -20.50 27.32
N PHE A 19 19.75 -20.75 27.49
CA PHE A 19 19.19 -22.10 27.49
C PHE A 19 19.36 -22.82 26.15
N ALA A 20 19.15 -22.12 25.03
CA ALA A 20 19.35 -22.67 23.70
C ALA A 20 20.82 -22.86 23.33
N ALA A 21 21.73 -22.06 23.91
CA ALA A 21 23.18 -22.22 23.75
C ALA A 21 23.70 -23.42 24.54
N ALA A 22 23.16 -23.67 25.73
CA ALA A 22 23.45 -24.87 26.52
C ALA A 22 22.90 -26.16 25.86
N ASN A 23 21.86 -26.03 25.04
CA ASN A 23 21.20 -27.17 24.38
C ASN A 23 21.10 -26.96 22.86
N PRO A 24 22.22 -27.06 22.12
CA PRO A 24 22.23 -26.81 20.68
C PRO A 24 21.38 -27.86 19.94
N GLY A 25 20.41 -27.40 19.15
CA GLY A 25 19.59 -28.26 18.29
C GLY A 25 18.20 -28.63 18.82
N MET A 26 17.84 -28.24 20.04
CA MET A 26 16.46 -28.39 20.51
C MET A 26 15.47 -27.62 19.64
N LYS A 27 14.28 -28.21 19.42
CA LYS A 27 13.20 -27.52 18.73
C LYS A 27 12.64 -26.43 19.65
N ILE A 28 12.15 -25.35 19.03
CA ILE A 28 11.53 -24.22 19.73
C ILE A 28 10.43 -24.68 20.70
N SER A 29 9.63 -25.67 20.31
CA SER A 29 8.56 -26.23 21.14
C SER A 29 9.07 -26.90 22.42
N ASP A 30 10.24 -27.55 22.37
CA ASP A 30 10.82 -28.26 23.51
C ASP A 30 11.46 -27.27 24.49
N ILE A 31 12.11 -26.22 23.96
CA ILE A 31 12.62 -25.09 24.76
C ILE A 31 11.49 -24.40 25.52
N VAL A 32 10.31 -24.21 24.90
CA VAL A 32 9.15 -23.62 25.57
C VAL A 32 8.67 -24.50 26.72
N LYS A 33 8.55 -25.82 26.52
CA LYS A 33 8.12 -26.75 27.57
C LYS A 33 9.08 -26.75 28.76
N ALA A 34 10.38 -26.88 28.50
CA ALA A 34 11.40 -26.87 29.55
C ALA A 34 11.42 -25.56 30.35
N LEU A 35 11.25 -24.42 29.67
CA LEU A 35 11.19 -23.12 30.36
C LEU A 35 9.89 -22.94 31.16
N ILE A 36 8.77 -23.50 30.71
CA ILE A 36 7.50 -23.50 31.45
C ILE A 36 7.59 -24.40 32.69
N GLU A 37 8.22 -25.58 32.57
CA GLU A 37 8.50 -26.48 33.70
C GLU A 37 9.38 -25.81 34.76
N GLN A 38 10.32 -24.96 34.34
CA GLN A 38 11.13 -24.11 35.23
C GLN A 38 10.36 -22.91 35.82
N GLY A 39 9.04 -22.82 35.58
CA GLY A 39 8.16 -21.78 36.12
C GLY A 39 8.19 -20.47 35.32
N HIS A 40 8.84 -20.43 34.15
CA HIS A 40 8.90 -19.23 33.33
C HIS A 40 7.73 -19.16 32.33
N LYS A 41 6.97 -18.07 32.37
CA LYS A 41 5.92 -17.78 31.39
C LYS A 41 6.54 -17.34 30.06
N VAL A 42 6.79 -18.33 29.19
CA VAL A 42 7.38 -18.15 27.86
C VAL A 42 6.44 -18.71 26.79
N TYR A 43 6.29 -17.98 25.69
CA TYR A 43 5.48 -18.39 24.55
C TYR A 43 6.35 -18.70 23.34
N PRO A 44 5.91 -19.57 22.41
CA PRO A 44 6.67 -19.92 21.21
C PRO A 44 7.11 -18.72 20.37
N ALA A 45 6.27 -17.68 20.30
CA ALA A 45 6.60 -16.44 19.58
C ALA A 45 7.82 -15.71 20.17
N ILE A 46 7.94 -15.69 21.51
CA ILE A 46 9.05 -15.04 22.21
C ILE A 46 10.34 -15.82 21.99
N VAL A 47 10.28 -17.16 22.00
CA VAL A 47 11.45 -18.01 21.72
C VAL A 47 11.92 -17.85 20.29
N SER A 48 10.99 -17.86 19.32
CA SER A 48 11.30 -17.62 17.90
C SER A 48 11.96 -16.26 17.67
N GLN A 49 11.49 -15.21 18.36
CA GLN A 49 12.10 -13.88 18.29
C GLN A 49 13.47 -13.84 18.98
N ALA A 50 13.65 -14.50 20.13
CA ALA A 50 14.90 -14.53 20.87
C ALA A 50 16.03 -15.24 20.10
N LEU A 51 15.68 -16.30 19.35
CA LEU A 51 16.61 -17.08 18.53
C LEU A 51 16.77 -16.52 17.10
N ARG A 52 16.02 -15.50 16.71
CA ARG A 52 16.12 -14.89 15.38
C ARG A 52 17.46 -14.15 15.25
N GLY A 53 18.39 -14.76 14.52
CA GLY A 53 19.72 -14.18 14.23
C GLY A 53 20.87 -14.79 15.04
N THR A 54 20.60 -15.78 15.90
CA THR A 54 21.66 -16.68 16.41
C THR A 54 22.10 -17.64 15.30
N ALA A 55 23.29 -18.23 15.43
CA ALA A 55 24.01 -18.94 14.35
C ALA A 55 23.27 -20.13 13.68
N GLY A 56 22.07 -20.51 14.12
CA GLY A 56 21.21 -21.53 13.49
C GLY A 56 19.95 -20.99 12.80
N ALA A 57 19.65 -19.69 12.90
CA ALA A 57 18.45 -19.12 12.28
C ALA A 57 18.66 -18.94 10.77
N LYS A 58 18.00 -19.79 9.98
CA LYS A 58 18.00 -19.71 8.51
C LYS A 58 17.58 -18.30 8.09
N LYS A 59 18.55 -17.48 7.63
CA LYS A 59 18.28 -16.12 7.12
C LYS A 59 17.20 -16.26 6.05
N ARG A 60 16.01 -15.69 6.30
CA ARG A 60 14.94 -15.68 5.30
C ARG A 60 15.50 -14.96 4.08
N LYS A 61 15.58 -15.66 2.94
CA LYS A 61 15.99 -15.04 1.66
C LYS A 61 15.13 -13.79 1.48
N SER A 62 15.76 -12.63 1.36
CA SER A 62 15.08 -11.38 1.06
C SER A 62 14.21 -11.61 -0.17
N LYS A 63 12.89 -11.38 -0.06
CA LYS A 63 12.01 -11.44 -1.23
C LYS A 63 12.50 -10.39 -2.19
N ARG A 64 12.83 -10.80 -3.43
CA ARG A 64 13.27 -9.90 -4.49
C ARG A 64 12.28 -8.73 -4.55
N GLY A 65 12.81 -7.51 -4.43
CA GLY A 65 12.01 -6.29 -4.47
C GLY A 65 11.15 -6.25 -5.74
N ARG A 66 10.08 -5.46 -5.68
CA ARG A 66 9.21 -5.25 -6.83
C ARG A 66 10.06 -4.69 -7.97
N LYS A 67 9.90 -5.23 -9.19
CA LYS A 67 10.58 -4.70 -10.38
C LYS A 67 10.23 -3.20 -10.52
N PRO A 68 11.17 -2.33 -10.93
CA PRO A 68 10.85 -0.94 -11.22
C PRO A 68 9.68 -0.89 -12.21
N GLY A 69 8.67 -0.05 -11.92
CA GLY A 69 7.53 0.11 -12.80
C GLY A 69 7.97 0.62 -14.17
N THR A 70 7.37 0.10 -15.24
CA THR A 70 7.50 0.68 -16.57
C THR A 70 6.94 2.09 -16.54
N LYS A 71 7.71 3.07 -17.03
CA LYS A 71 7.24 4.43 -17.28
C LYS A 71 6.30 4.38 -18.49
N ASN A 72 5.07 3.94 -18.27
CA ASN A 72 4.04 4.14 -19.28
C ASN A 72 3.83 5.65 -19.36
N THR A 73 4.32 6.26 -20.44
CA THR A 73 4.01 7.62 -20.82
C THR A 73 2.51 7.69 -21.03
N VAL A 74 1.79 8.16 -20.02
CA VAL A 74 0.40 8.54 -20.15
C VAL A 74 0.38 9.63 -21.22
N LYS A 75 -0.25 9.35 -22.36
CA LYS A 75 -0.49 10.35 -23.39
C LYS A 75 -1.49 11.33 -22.76
N THR A 76 -0.98 12.41 -22.17
CA THR A 76 -1.82 13.50 -21.66
C THR A 76 -2.50 14.09 -22.88
N THR A 77 -3.74 13.66 -23.14
CA THR A 77 -4.63 14.44 -23.98
C THR A 77 -4.88 15.73 -23.22
N ASN A 78 -4.18 16.79 -23.59
CA ASN A 78 -4.57 18.15 -23.21
C ASN A 78 -5.93 18.41 -23.86
N THR A 79 -7.00 17.92 -23.23
CA THR A 79 -8.30 18.57 -23.33
C THR A 79 -8.14 19.87 -22.57
N GLU A 80 -7.58 20.86 -23.25
CA GLU A 80 -7.58 22.25 -22.80
C GLU A 80 -9.03 22.59 -22.46
N PHE A 81 -9.26 22.87 -21.17
CA PHE A 81 -10.55 23.34 -20.72
C PHE A 81 -10.67 24.79 -21.19
N ASP A 82 -11.09 24.96 -22.43
CA ASP A 82 -11.19 26.28 -23.06
C ASP A 82 -12.42 27.00 -22.50
N LEU A 83 -12.15 27.86 -21.51
CA LEU A 83 -13.15 28.70 -20.85
C LEU A 83 -13.93 29.58 -21.84
N SER A 84 -13.34 29.90 -23.00
CA SER A 84 -14.00 30.70 -24.03
C SER A 84 -15.19 29.95 -24.66
N ASN A 85 -15.00 28.67 -24.99
CA ASN A 85 -16.04 27.81 -25.55
C ASN A 85 -17.19 27.59 -24.57
N ILE A 86 -16.88 27.48 -23.28
CA ILE A 86 -17.89 27.33 -22.23
C ILE A 86 -18.71 28.62 -22.07
N LYS A 87 -18.05 29.79 -22.13
CA LYS A 87 -18.75 31.09 -22.09
C LYS A 87 -19.67 31.27 -23.30
N ALA A 88 -19.22 30.89 -24.50
CA ALA A 88 -20.03 30.94 -25.71
C ALA A 88 -21.23 29.98 -25.61
N ALA A 89 -21.01 28.74 -25.16
CA ALA A 89 -22.09 27.77 -24.94
C ALA A 89 -23.11 28.26 -23.91
N ALA A 90 -22.66 28.86 -22.80
CA ALA A 90 -23.54 29.43 -21.79
C ALA A 90 -24.38 30.60 -22.31
N ALA A 91 -23.79 31.47 -23.15
CA ALA A 91 -24.52 32.56 -23.79
C ALA A 91 -25.61 32.04 -24.74
N PHE A 92 -25.29 31.01 -25.53
CA PHE A 92 -26.24 30.37 -26.43
C PHE A 92 -27.41 29.75 -25.67
N VAL A 93 -27.15 28.95 -24.64
CA VAL A 93 -28.19 28.31 -23.80
C VAL A 93 -29.12 29.34 -23.16
N ARG A 94 -28.58 30.48 -22.74
CA ARG A 94 -29.39 31.59 -22.21
C ARG A 94 -30.25 32.24 -23.29
N ALA A 95 -29.70 32.46 -24.48
CA ALA A 95 -30.41 33.08 -25.60
C ALA A 95 -31.57 32.20 -26.12
N THR A 96 -31.42 30.88 -26.06
CA THR A 96 -32.48 29.93 -26.46
C THR A 96 -33.52 29.66 -25.38
N GLY A 97 -33.37 30.23 -24.19
CA GLY A 97 -34.32 30.07 -23.08
C GLY A 97 -34.16 28.77 -22.28
N GLY A 98 -33.02 28.08 -22.40
CA GLY A 98 -32.73 26.86 -21.66
C GLY A 98 -32.02 25.77 -22.48
N VAL A 99 -31.58 24.72 -21.79
CA VAL A 99 -30.77 23.63 -22.38
C VAL A 99 -31.58 22.81 -23.38
N ASP A 100 -32.84 22.48 -23.07
CA ASP A 100 -33.69 21.66 -23.96
C ASP A 100 -33.99 22.38 -25.28
N ALA A 101 -34.26 23.68 -25.21
CA ALA A 101 -34.46 24.52 -26.38
C ALA A 101 -33.17 24.63 -27.22
N ALA A 102 -32.01 24.80 -26.58
CA ALA A 102 -30.71 24.82 -27.25
C ALA A 102 -30.45 23.54 -28.05
N LEU A 103 -30.74 22.37 -27.46
CA LEU A 103 -30.59 21.07 -28.14
C LEU A 103 -31.56 20.93 -29.31
N SER A 104 -32.80 21.40 -29.19
CA SER A 104 -33.77 21.40 -30.28
C SER A 104 -33.33 22.28 -31.45
N SER A 105 -32.78 23.46 -31.16
CA SER A 105 -32.23 24.37 -32.17
C SER A 105 -31.04 23.76 -32.90
N ILE A 106 -30.12 23.10 -32.18
CA ILE A 106 -28.97 22.40 -32.80
C ILE A 106 -29.45 21.28 -33.73
N LYS A 107 -30.43 20.47 -33.30
CA LYS A 107 -31.01 19.40 -34.13
C LYS A 107 -31.68 19.95 -35.39
N SER A 108 -32.38 21.06 -35.28
CA SER A 108 -33.01 21.73 -36.44
C SER A 108 -31.96 22.25 -37.41
N PHE A 109 -30.89 22.87 -36.91
CA PHE A 109 -29.77 23.33 -37.72
C PHE A 109 -29.07 22.18 -38.44
N GLN A 110 -28.83 21.04 -37.76
CA GLN A 110 -28.22 19.86 -38.37
C GLN A 110 -29.02 19.37 -39.59
N LYS A 111 -30.35 19.25 -39.46
CA LYS A 111 -31.24 18.87 -40.58
C LYS A 111 -31.11 19.81 -41.76
N ILE A 112 -31.07 21.12 -41.52
CA ILE A 112 -30.89 22.13 -42.59
C ILE A 112 -29.49 22.00 -43.20
N SER A 113 -28.46 21.82 -42.38
CA SER A 113 -27.08 21.72 -42.86
C SER A 113 -26.84 20.48 -43.73
N ASP A 114 -27.53 19.38 -43.44
CA ASP A 114 -27.41 18.15 -44.22
C ASP A 114 -28.21 18.21 -45.53
N LEU A 115 -29.21 19.09 -45.62
CA LEU A 115 -29.93 19.39 -46.87
C LEU A 115 -29.15 20.34 -47.79
N LEU A 116 -28.21 21.11 -47.25
CA LEU A 116 -27.38 22.07 -47.98
C LEU A 116 -26.02 21.49 -48.43
N LYS A 117 -25.72 20.24 -48.06
CA LYS A 117 -24.57 19.47 -48.54
C LYS A 117 -24.97 18.60 -49.73
#